data_AF-A0A4P7J938-F1
#
_entry.id   AF-A0A4P7J938-F1
#
_cell.length_a   1.000
_cell.length_b   1.000
_cell.length_c   1.000
_cell.angle_alpha   90.00
_cell.angle_beta   90.00
_cell.angle_gamma   90.00
#
_symmetry.space_group_name_H-M   'P 1'
#
loop_
_entity.id
_entity.type
_entity.pdbx_description
1 polymer ?
#
loop_
_entity_poly.entity_id
_entity_poly.type
_entity_poly.pdbx_seq_one_letter_code
_entity_poly.pdbx_strand_id
1 'polypeptide(L)'
;MTRQRSAWIKAALTGAAFLASAARADAPLLVFPVDCTLGETCFLQQFVDRDPGPGARDFTCGPLSYDTHQGSDIRVTDLEAMEAGVSVIAAAPGTVRATRDGVPDLGRAAMPEGQDCGNGVAITHGDGWETQYCHLRMNSVAVAHGDRVEAGTPLGLIGFSGNTEFPHLHLTLRHEGRVIDPFDPSDTASCGGGAAQLWADPITPQMGGFISAGFADAIPDYDAIKAGTADAASLSARQAPALVVWGFLFGGQAGDQVRLSITGPDGAVIHSQTTTLERTQIQLFRASGRRTPPQGWQAGPYLGDLTLERGGTLIDRIETRVMLD
;
A
#
# COMPACT_ATOMS: atom_id res chain seq x y z
N MET A 1 -37.33 -32.09 -71.18
CA MET A 1 -36.93 -32.63 -69.85
C MET A 1 -35.41 -32.52 -69.70
N THR A 2 -34.88 -31.48 -69.05
CA THR A 2 -33.67 -31.55 -68.19
C THR A 2 -33.27 -30.15 -67.66
N ARG A 3 -33.18 -30.08 -66.33
CA ARG A 3 -32.24 -29.34 -65.47
C ARG A 3 -32.24 -27.79 -65.46
N GLN A 4 -33.03 -27.24 -64.53
CA GLN A 4 -32.70 -25.98 -63.82
C GLN A 4 -31.67 -26.28 -62.72
N ARG A 5 -30.56 -25.53 -62.70
CA ARG A 5 -29.56 -25.54 -61.62
C ARG A 5 -29.88 -24.43 -60.62
N SER A 6 -30.27 -24.81 -59.40
CA SER A 6 -30.43 -23.89 -58.27
C SER A 6 -29.07 -23.67 -57.59
N ALA A 7 -28.59 -22.43 -57.56
CA ALA A 7 -27.45 -22.03 -56.75
C ALA A 7 -27.95 -21.62 -55.36
N TRP A 8 -27.54 -22.36 -54.33
CA TRP A 8 -27.81 -22.03 -52.93
C TRP A 8 -26.59 -21.29 -52.37
N ILE A 9 -26.76 -20.00 -52.07
CA ILE A 9 -25.79 -19.23 -51.27
C ILE A 9 -26.03 -19.62 -49.80
N LYS A 10 -25.09 -20.34 -49.20
CA LYS A 10 -25.07 -20.53 -47.74
C LYS A 10 -24.44 -19.29 -47.11
N ALA A 11 -25.25 -18.45 -46.48
CA ALA A 11 -24.75 -17.43 -45.57
C ALA A 11 -24.24 -18.12 -44.31
N ALA A 12 -22.92 -18.12 -44.10
CA ALA A 12 -22.32 -18.55 -42.84
C ALA A 12 -22.41 -17.38 -41.85
N LEU A 13 -23.34 -17.47 -40.90
CA LEU A 13 -23.29 -16.67 -39.68
C LEU A 13 -22.19 -17.25 -38.79
N THR A 14 -20.99 -16.69 -38.88
CA THR A 14 -19.97 -16.82 -37.83
C THR A 14 -20.43 -15.99 -36.64
N GLY A 15 -21.19 -16.62 -35.73
CA GLY A 15 -21.40 -16.11 -34.38
C GLY A 15 -20.07 -16.16 -33.63
N ALA A 16 -19.43 -15.02 -33.43
CA ALA A 16 -18.36 -14.90 -32.46
C ALA A 16 -18.99 -15.00 -31.07
N ALA A 17 -18.93 -16.19 -30.47
CA ALA A 17 -19.23 -16.38 -29.07
C ALA A 17 -18.13 -15.70 -28.26
N PHE A 18 -18.43 -14.52 -27.71
CA PHE A 18 -17.65 -13.95 -26.61
C PHE A 18 -17.84 -14.88 -25.40
N LEU A 19 -16.89 -15.79 -25.18
CA LEU A 19 -16.72 -16.48 -23.91
C LEU A 19 -16.20 -15.44 -22.91
N ALA A 20 -17.10 -14.63 -22.35
CA ALA A 20 -16.81 -13.94 -21.11
C ALA A 20 -16.61 -15.01 -20.03
N SER A 21 -15.42 -15.04 -19.43
CA SER A 21 -15.04 -15.98 -18.37
C SER A 21 -16.11 -16.06 -17.28
N ALA A 22 -16.60 -17.28 -17.01
CA ALA A 22 -17.60 -17.57 -15.98
C ALA A 22 -17.12 -17.24 -14.54
N ALA A 23 -15.83 -16.93 -14.34
CA ALA A 23 -15.27 -16.60 -13.03
C ALA A 23 -15.82 -15.30 -12.42
N ARG A 24 -16.52 -14.46 -13.19
CA ARG A 24 -17.01 -13.16 -12.73
C ARG A 24 -18.37 -13.18 -12.04
N ALA A 25 -19.21 -14.18 -12.28
CA ALA A 25 -20.59 -14.15 -11.78
C ALA A 25 -20.69 -14.49 -10.27
N ASP A 26 -19.68 -15.19 -9.72
CA ASP A 26 -19.72 -15.77 -8.37
C ASP A 26 -18.57 -15.27 -7.47
N ALA A 27 -17.79 -14.27 -7.91
CA ALA A 27 -16.72 -13.71 -7.09
C ALA A 27 -17.27 -12.85 -5.93
N PRO A 28 -16.71 -12.94 -4.71
CA PRO A 28 -17.13 -12.08 -3.62
C PRO A 28 -16.75 -10.63 -3.94
N LEU A 29 -17.68 -9.72 -3.68
CA LEU A 29 -17.41 -8.29 -3.72
C LEU A 29 -16.76 -7.88 -2.40
N LEU A 30 -15.55 -7.31 -2.47
CA LEU A 30 -14.71 -7.00 -1.32
C LEU A 30 -14.89 -5.55 -0.87
N VAL A 31 -15.25 -5.33 0.40
CA VAL A 31 -15.04 -4.02 1.02
C VAL A 31 -13.57 -3.85 1.41
N PHE A 32 -13.10 -2.61 1.48
CA PHE A 32 -11.72 -2.35 1.90
C PHE A 32 -11.50 -2.84 3.34
N PRO A 33 -10.49 -3.69 3.62
CA PRO A 33 -10.44 -4.47 4.86
C PRO A 33 -9.79 -3.74 6.04
N VAL A 34 -9.54 -2.43 5.93
CA VAL A 34 -8.85 -1.65 6.96
C VAL A 34 -9.66 -0.39 7.26
N ASP A 35 -9.90 -0.13 8.54
CA ASP A 35 -10.55 1.09 9.03
C ASP A 35 -9.56 2.26 9.04
N CYS A 36 -9.36 2.87 7.86
CA CYS A 36 -8.44 3.97 7.64
C CYS A 36 -8.86 4.81 6.44
N THR A 37 -8.31 6.02 6.36
CA THR A 37 -8.38 6.86 5.15
C THR A 37 -7.21 6.50 4.23
N LEU A 38 -7.51 5.80 3.13
CA LEU A 38 -6.52 5.41 2.13
C LEU A 38 -5.84 6.64 1.50
N GLY A 39 -4.51 6.65 1.50
CA GLY A 39 -3.69 7.78 1.03
C GLY A 39 -3.38 8.82 2.11
N GLU A 40 -3.95 8.70 3.32
CA GLU A 40 -3.68 9.61 4.42
C GLU A 40 -3.13 8.88 5.66
N THR A 41 -3.82 7.83 6.10
CA THR A 41 -3.51 7.09 7.34
C THR A 41 -3.09 5.65 7.07
N CYS A 42 -3.34 5.17 5.84
CA CYS A 42 -2.90 3.88 5.36
C CYS A 42 -2.64 3.92 3.85
N PHE A 43 -1.82 3.00 3.36
CA PHE A 43 -1.35 3.02 1.96
C PHE A 43 -1.27 1.60 1.39
N LEU A 44 -1.68 1.44 0.14
CA LEU A 44 -1.40 0.23 -0.63
C LEU A 44 0.05 0.30 -1.11
N GLN A 45 0.93 -0.51 -0.53
CA GLN A 45 2.37 -0.44 -0.82
C GLN A 45 2.84 -1.52 -1.79
N GLN A 46 2.29 -2.74 -1.71
CA GLN A 46 2.67 -3.85 -2.59
C GLN A 46 1.42 -4.62 -3.04
N PHE A 47 1.53 -5.24 -4.22
CA PHE A 47 0.45 -5.95 -4.92
C PHE A 47 0.90 -7.35 -5.33
N VAL A 48 -0.07 -8.17 -5.72
CA VAL A 48 0.16 -9.55 -6.17
C VAL A 48 1.19 -9.55 -7.29
N ASP A 49 2.14 -10.48 -7.20
CA ASP A 49 3.11 -10.74 -8.25
C ASP A 49 2.46 -11.49 -9.41
N ARG A 50 2.52 -10.88 -10.59
CA ARG A 50 1.94 -11.44 -11.82
C ARG A 50 2.95 -12.15 -12.69
N ASP A 51 4.24 -12.03 -12.39
CA ASP A 51 5.31 -12.65 -13.17
C ASP A 51 6.36 -13.27 -12.23
N PRO A 52 6.02 -14.39 -11.56
CA PRO A 52 6.92 -15.07 -10.63
C PRO A 52 8.29 -15.34 -11.24
N GLY A 53 9.32 -14.92 -10.53
CA GLY A 53 10.71 -14.91 -10.93
C GLY A 53 11.33 -13.50 -10.90
N PRO A 54 12.51 -13.31 -11.53
CA PRO A 54 13.22 -12.03 -11.51
C PRO A 54 12.48 -10.85 -12.17
N GLY A 55 11.35 -11.12 -12.85
CA GLY A 55 10.51 -10.16 -13.54
C GLY A 55 9.30 -9.68 -12.74
N ALA A 56 9.28 -9.96 -11.43
CA ALA A 56 8.16 -9.67 -10.54
C ALA A 56 7.61 -8.26 -10.74
N ARG A 57 6.29 -8.18 -10.88
CA ARG A 57 5.60 -6.95 -11.27
C ARG A 57 4.17 -6.94 -10.76
N ASP A 58 3.71 -5.74 -10.40
CA ASP A 58 2.31 -5.52 -10.02
C ASP A 58 1.37 -5.55 -11.25
N PHE A 59 0.06 -5.38 -11.02
CA PHE A 59 -0.95 -5.38 -12.08
C PHE A 59 -0.83 -4.24 -13.11
N THR A 60 -0.08 -3.19 -12.80
CA THR A 60 0.28 -2.12 -13.74
C THR A 60 1.59 -2.41 -14.48
N CYS A 61 2.21 -3.56 -14.21
CA CYS A 61 3.58 -3.90 -14.59
C CYS A 61 4.63 -2.96 -13.99
N GLY A 62 4.27 -2.34 -12.87
CA GLY A 62 5.15 -1.51 -12.06
C GLY A 62 5.94 -2.33 -11.03
N PRO A 63 6.82 -1.66 -10.29
CA PRO A 63 7.74 -2.29 -9.35
C PRO A 63 7.14 -2.50 -7.95
N LEU A 64 5.84 -2.28 -7.73
CA LEU A 64 5.21 -2.43 -6.41
C LEU A 64 4.81 -3.88 -6.14
N SER A 65 5.73 -4.81 -6.41
CA SER A 65 5.62 -6.23 -6.11
C SER A 65 7.02 -6.81 -5.94
N TYR A 66 7.11 -8.07 -5.50
CA TYR A 66 8.35 -8.82 -5.41
C TYR A 66 8.07 -10.30 -5.71
N ASP A 67 9.13 -11.04 -6.02
CA ASP A 67 9.02 -12.43 -6.46
C ASP A 67 8.20 -13.26 -5.47
N THR A 68 7.16 -13.92 -5.98
CA THR A 68 6.22 -14.78 -5.25
C THR A 68 5.25 -14.06 -4.30
N HIS A 69 5.16 -12.72 -4.34
CA HIS A 69 4.22 -11.99 -3.50
C HIS A 69 2.76 -12.36 -3.84
N GLN A 70 1.99 -12.82 -2.85
CA GLN A 70 0.67 -13.43 -3.07
C GLN A 70 -0.51 -12.53 -2.72
N GLY A 71 -0.28 -11.27 -2.35
CA GLY A 71 -1.32 -10.44 -1.77
C GLY A 71 -1.17 -8.96 -2.03
N SER A 72 -2.06 -8.19 -1.40
CA SER A 72 -1.97 -6.74 -1.33
C SER A 72 -1.57 -6.32 0.08
N ASP A 73 -0.55 -5.50 0.18
CA ASP A 73 -0.04 -4.98 1.46
C ASP A 73 -0.59 -3.59 1.73
N ILE A 74 -1.41 -3.49 2.77
CA ILE A 74 -2.02 -2.26 3.25
C ILE A 74 -1.30 -1.83 4.53
N ARG A 75 -0.39 -0.87 4.41
CA ARG A 75 0.43 -0.40 5.53
C ARG A 75 -0.22 0.73 6.30
N VAL A 76 0.17 0.87 7.56
CA VAL A 76 0.03 2.13 8.32
C VAL A 76 1.29 2.97 8.19
N THR A 77 1.27 4.21 8.69
CA THR A 77 2.40 5.15 8.54
C THR A 77 3.68 4.65 9.20
N ASP A 78 3.58 4.14 10.42
CA ASP A 78 4.70 3.82 11.30
C ASP A 78 4.27 2.91 12.46
N LEU A 79 5.20 2.59 13.37
CA LEU A 79 4.93 1.79 14.56
C LEU A 79 4.00 2.50 15.55
N GLU A 80 4.03 3.83 15.65
CA GLU A 80 3.15 4.57 16.55
C GLU A 80 1.68 4.43 16.12
N ALA A 81 1.40 4.56 14.81
CA ALA A 81 0.07 4.31 14.25
C ALA A 81 -0.40 2.87 14.48
N MET A 82 0.50 1.88 14.36
CA MET A 82 0.20 0.48 14.68
C MET A 82 -0.19 0.30 16.16
N GLU A 83 0.57 0.90 17.07
CA GLU A 83 0.32 0.83 18.52
C GLU A 83 -1.01 1.51 18.91
N ALA A 84 -1.32 2.65 18.27
CA ALA A 84 -2.61 3.33 18.41
C ALA A 84 -3.80 2.43 18.00
N GLY A 85 -3.56 1.46 17.13
CA GLY A 85 -4.51 0.42 16.74
C GLY A 85 -5.33 0.80 15.52
N VAL A 86 -5.18 0.02 14.44
CA VAL A 86 -5.93 0.19 13.20
C VAL A 86 -6.69 -1.10 12.92
N SER A 87 -8.03 -1.02 12.86
CA SER A 87 -8.89 -2.20 12.74
C SER A 87 -8.78 -2.87 11.37
N VAL A 88 -8.67 -4.19 11.40
CA VAL A 88 -8.84 -5.06 10.24
C VAL A 88 -10.23 -5.69 10.30
N ILE A 89 -10.97 -5.59 9.21
CA ILE A 89 -12.34 -6.09 9.07
C ILE A 89 -12.42 -7.14 7.97
N ALA A 90 -13.42 -8.03 8.05
CA ALA A 90 -13.72 -8.97 6.99
C ALA A 90 -14.12 -8.22 5.72
N ALA A 91 -13.42 -8.48 4.61
CA ALA A 91 -13.69 -7.88 3.32
C ALA A 91 -15.00 -8.39 2.68
N ALA A 92 -15.45 -9.59 3.05
CA ALA A 92 -16.65 -10.22 2.51
C ALA A 92 -17.26 -11.17 3.54
N PRO A 93 -18.59 -11.46 3.47
CA PRO A 93 -19.23 -12.41 4.36
C PRO A 93 -18.68 -13.82 4.17
N GLY A 94 -18.63 -14.61 5.24
CA GLY A 94 -18.08 -15.96 5.16
C GLY A 94 -18.01 -16.69 6.49
N THR A 95 -17.25 -17.78 6.51
CA THR A 95 -16.97 -18.56 7.73
C THR A 95 -15.47 -18.60 7.98
N VAL A 96 -15.06 -18.32 9.21
CA VAL A 96 -13.65 -18.39 9.63
C VAL A 96 -13.17 -19.83 9.56
N ARG A 97 -12.22 -20.09 8.65
CA ARG A 97 -11.63 -21.41 8.40
C ARG A 97 -10.45 -21.69 9.32
N ALA A 98 -9.65 -20.67 9.65
CA ALA A 98 -8.48 -20.82 10.51
C ALA A 98 -8.10 -19.49 11.15
N THR A 99 -7.45 -19.58 12.31
CA THR A 99 -6.84 -18.43 12.99
C THR A 99 -5.47 -18.82 13.54
N ARG A 100 -4.60 -17.83 13.71
CA ARG A 100 -3.36 -17.95 14.47
C ARG A 100 -3.13 -16.65 15.22
N ASP A 101 -2.72 -16.76 16.47
CA ASP A 101 -2.37 -15.62 17.32
C ASP A 101 -1.17 -15.97 18.22
N GLY A 102 -0.57 -14.96 18.85
CA GLY A 102 0.54 -15.09 19.79
C GLY A 102 1.94 -14.93 19.19
N VAL A 103 2.08 -14.68 17.89
CA VAL A 103 3.35 -14.31 17.25
C VAL A 103 3.67 -12.84 17.60
N PRO A 104 4.85 -12.53 18.17
CA PRO A 104 5.20 -11.16 18.53
C PRO A 104 5.32 -10.19 17.34
N ASP A 105 4.95 -8.93 17.56
CA ASP A 105 5.05 -7.82 16.60
C ASP A 105 6.49 -7.27 16.45
N LEU A 106 7.40 -8.12 15.96
CA LEU A 106 8.82 -7.78 15.83
C LEU A 106 9.31 -7.65 14.38
N GLY A 107 8.49 -8.03 13.40
CA GLY A 107 8.85 -8.08 11.98
C GLY A 107 9.95 -9.08 11.60
N ARG A 108 10.46 -9.85 12.56
CA ARG A 108 11.63 -10.73 12.40
C ARG A 108 11.46 -12.08 13.09
N ALA A 109 10.21 -12.52 13.28
CA ALA A 109 9.95 -13.82 13.86
C ALA A 109 10.40 -14.91 12.88
N ALA A 110 11.14 -15.90 13.37
CA ALA A 110 11.47 -17.08 12.57
C ALA A 110 10.18 -17.91 12.40
N MET A 111 9.64 -17.95 11.19
CA MET A 111 8.43 -18.69 10.87
C MET A 111 8.77 -20.06 10.26
N PRO A 112 8.04 -21.12 10.62
CA PRO A 112 8.12 -22.37 9.88
C PRO A 112 7.74 -22.17 8.41
N GLU A 113 8.22 -23.05 7.55
CA GLU A 113 7.84 -23.05 6.13
C GLU A 113 6.31 -23.16 5.97
N GLY A 114 5.74 -22.34 5.08
CA GLY A 114 4.29 -22.28 4.83
C GLY A 114 3.50 -21.57 5.94
N GLN A 115 4.19 -20.89 6.85
CA GLN A 115 3.60 -20.23 8.01
C GLN A 115 3.97 -18.75 8.10
N ASP A 116 4.30 -18.10 6.99
CA ASP A 116 4.80 -16.72 6.94
C ASP A 116 3.78 -15.65 7.35
N CYS A 117 2.50 -15.99 7.36
CA CYS A 117 1.36 -15.10 7.65
C CYS A 117 1.37 -14.39 9.03
N GLY A 118 2.30 -14.67 9.94
CA GLY A 118 2.24 -14.16 11.32
C GLY A 118 0.90 -14.47 12.03
N ASN A 119 0.39 -13.59 12.87
CA ASN A 119 -0.99 -13.73 13.33
C ASN A 119 -1.95 -13.44 12.17
N GLY A 120 -3.07 -14.15 12.13
CA GLY A 120 -3.97 -14.01 11.00
C GLY A 120 -5.26 -14.79 11.09
N VAL A 121 -6.13 -14.50 10.14
CA VAL A 121 -7.45 -15.11 9.96
C VAL A 121 -7.59 -15.55 8.51
N ALA A 122 -8.15 -16.73 8.26
CA ALA A 122 -8.57 -17.16 6.93
C ALA A 122 -10.09 -17.37 6.93
N ILE A 123 -10.78 -16.85 5.92
CA ILE A 123 -12.25 -16.90 5.78
C ILE A 123 -12.59 -17.54 4.44
N THR A 124 -13.47 -18.54 4.45
CA THR A 124 -14.07 -19.08 3.22
C THR A 124 -15.40 -18.39 2.92
N HIS A 125 -15.64 -18.10 1.64
CA HIS A 125 -16.82 -17.35 1.17
C HIS A 125 -17.84 -18.24 0.44
N GLY A 126 -17.55 -19.53 0.28
CA GLY A 126 -18.29 -20.43 -0.62
C GLY A 126 -17.62 -20.53 -2.00
N ASP A 127 -18.04 -21.53 -2.78
CA ASP A 127 -17.62 -21.73 -4.18
C ASP A 127 -16.10 -21.66 -4.42
N GLY A 128 -15.31 -22.14 -3.45
CA GLY A 128 -13.86 -22.17 -3.54
C GLY A 128 -13.15 -20.84 -3.27
N TRP A 129 -13.87 -19.76 -2.94
CA TRP A 129 -13.31 -18.47 -2.59
C TRP A 129 -12.85 -18.38 -1.14
N GLU A 130 -11.73 -17.68 -0.95
CA GLU A 130 -11.11 -17.47 0.35
C GLU A 130 -10.35 -16.15 0.43
N THR A 131 -10.44 -15.50 1.59
CA THR A 131 -9.53 -14.41 1.97
C THR A 131 -8.65 -14.82 3.14
N GLN A 132 -7.39 -14.39 3.13
CA GLN A 132 -6.45 -14.56 4.22
C GLN A 132 -5.89 -13.19 4.64
N TYR A 133 -5.96 -12.90 5.94
CA TYR A 133 -5.54 -11.65 6.57
C TYR A 133 -4.34 -11.97 7.46
N CYS A 134 -3.18 -11.45 7.11
CA CYS A 134 -1.90 -11.78 7.74
C CYS A 134 -1.27 -10.58 8.45
N HIS A 135 -0.27 -10.86 9.29
CA HIS A 135 0.51 -9.90 10.07
C HIS A 135 -0.31 -9.10 11.09
N LEU A 136 -1.41 -9.69 11.59
CA LEU A 136 -2.23 -9.06 12.63
C LEU A 136 -1.43 -8.86 13.92
N ARG A 137 -1.85 -7.88 14.73
CA ARG A 137 -1.20 -7.56 16.01
C ARG A 137 -1.33 -8.73 16.98
N MET A 138 -0.28 -9.01 17.74
CA MET A 138 -0.27 -10.04 18.78
C MET A 138 -1.42 -9.81 19.77
N ASN A 139 -2.17 -10.88 20.05
CA ASN A 139 -3.33 -10.90 20.94
C ASN A 139 -4.50 -10.01 20.47
N SER A 140 -4.57 -9.67 19.18
CA SER A 140 -5.67 -8.86 18.63
C SER A 140 -6.73 -9.66 17.88
N VAL A 141 -6.50 -10.95 17.60
CA VAL A 141 -7.44 -11.74 16.81
C VAL A 141 -8.76 -11.89 17.56
N ALA A 142 -9.84 -11.40 16.96
CA ALA A 142 -11.13 -11.21 17.62
C ALA A 142 -12.18 -12.29 17.27
N VAL A 143 -11.81 -13.25 16.42
CA VAL A 143 -12.70 -14.31 15.92
C VAL A 143 -12.07 -15.70 16.12
N ALA A 144 -12.90 -16.73 16.08
CA ALA A 144 -12.51 -18.13 16.22
C ALA A 144 -12.90 -18.97 15.00
N HIS A 145 -12.25 -20.13 14.87
CA HIS A 145 -12.61 -21.12 13.85
C HIS A 145 -14.10 -21.47 13.92
N GLY A 146 -14.78 -21.39 12.78
CA GLY A 146 -16.20 -21.72 12.63
C GLY A 146 -17.15 -20.53 12.82
N ASP A 147 -16.65 -19.37 13.24
CA ASP A 147 -17.46 -18.16 13.34
C ASP A 147 -17.96 -17.73 11.95
N ARG A 148 -19.24 -17.33 11.88
CA ARG A 148 -19.79 -16.65 10.71
C ARG A 148 -19.56 -15.17 10.85
N VAL A 149 -19.08 -14.54 9.79
CA VAL A 149 -18.79 -13.12 9.74
C VAL A 149 -19.49 -12.48 8.54
N GLU A 150 -19.93 -11.25 8.71
CA GLU A 150 -20.38 -10.39 7.62
C GLU A 150 -19.23 -9.49 7.16
N ALA A 151 -19.33 -8.91 5.97
CA ALA A 151 -18.42 -7.83 5.57
C ALA A 151 -18.44 -6.70 6.63
N GLY A 152 -17.28 -6.20 7.02
CA GLY A 152 -17.14 -5.22 8.10
C GLY A 152 -16.99 -5.80 9.51
N THR A 153 -17.11 -7.12 9.70
CA THR A 153 -16.88 -7.73 11.01
C THR A 153 -15.42 -7.55 11.45
N PRO A 154 -15.13 -7.01 12.65
CA PRO A 154 -13.76 -6.89 13.16
C PRO A 154 -13.07 -8.26 13.28
N LEU A 155 -11.85 -8.36 12.75
CA LEU A 155 -11.03 -9.57 12.78
C LEU A 155 -9.83 -9.42 13.71
N GLY A 156 -9.32 -8.20 13.85
CA GLY A 156 -8.21 -7.86 14.71
C GLY A 156 -7.65 -6.48 14.36
N LEU A 157 -6.37 -6.26 14.64
CA LEU A 157 -5.69 -5.00 14.35
C LEU A 157 -4.50 -5.24 13.43
N ILE A 158 -4.15 -4.24 12.60
CA ILE A 158 -2.87 -4.24 11.87
C ILE A 158 -1.74 -4.40 12.88
N GLY A 159 -0.81 -5.30 12.57
CA GLY A 159 0.34 -5.58 13.39
C GLY A 159 1.64 -5.61 12.59
N PHE A 160 2.62 -6.23 13.23
CA PHE A 160 3.97 -6.42 12.69
C PHE A 160 4.49 -7.82 13.00
N SER A 161 3.56 -8.78 13.09
CA SER A 161 3.87 -10.17 13.44
C SER A 161 4.38 -10.97 12.24
N GLY A 162 5.23 -11.97 12.50
CA GLY A 162 5.87 -12.77 11.46
C GLY A 162 7.18 -12.16 10.95
N ASN A 163 7.52 -12.46 9.70
CA ASN A 163 8.73 -11.97 9.04
C ASN A 163 8.32 -10.95 7.95
N THR A 164 8.33 -9.67 8.31
CA THR A 164 7.89 -8.56 7.46
C THR A 164 8.69 -7.29 7.77
N GLU A 165 8.76 -6.36 6.82
CA GLU A 165 9.62 -5.18 6.90
C GLU A 165 8.93 -3.94 7.51
N PHE A 166 7.59 -3.89 7.53
CA PHE A 166 6.81 -2.77 8.07
C PHE A 166 5.45 -3.22 8.63
N PRO A 167 4.82 -2.44 9.53
CA PRO A 167 3.47 -2.72 10.00
C PRO A 167 2.42 -2.61 8.89
N HIS A 168 1.70 -3.70 8.62
CA HIS A 168 0.71 -3.77 7.54
C HIS A 168 -0.24 -4.96 7.71
N LEU A 169 -1.34 -4.90 6.96
CA LEU A 169 -2.15 -6.07 6.62
C LEU A 169 -1.67 -6.62 5.27
N HIS A 170 -1.33 -7.89 5.21
CA HIS A 170 -1.21 -8.63 3.94
C HIS A 170 -2.53 -9.37 3.67
N LEU A 171 -3.23 -8.96 2.61
CA LEU A 171 -4.47 -9.60 2.16
C LEU A 171 -4.19 -10.50 0.96
N THR A 172 -4.43 -11.80 1.10
CA THR A 172 -4.47 -12.72 -0.04
C THR A 172 -5.91 -13.09 -0.36
N LEU A 173 -6.28 -13.01 -1.65
CA LEU A 173 -7.52 -13.58 -2.18
C LEU A 173 -7.19 -14.86 -2.97
N ARG A 174 -7.96 -15.92 -2.75
CA ARG A 174 -7.84 -17.17 -3.51
C ARG A 174 -9.18 -17.65 -4.05
N HIS A 175 -9.12 -18.32 -5.19
CA HIS A 175 -10.23 -19.08 -5.77
C HIS A 175 -9.72 -20.47 -6.17
N GLU A 176 -10.33 -21.53 -5.63
CA GLU A 176 -9.89 -22.93 -5.82
C GLU A 176 -8.39 -23.14 -5.53
N GLY A 177 -7.87 -22.43 -4.53
CA GLY A 177 -6.46 -22.48 -4.12
C GLY A 177 -5.49 -21.65 -4.96
N ARG A 178 -5.95 -21.01 -6.06
CA ARG A 178 -5.15 -20.07 -6.85
C ARG A 178 -5.24 -18.66 -6.31
N VAL A 179 -4.12 -17.96 -6.24
CA VAL A 179 -4.09 -16.53 -5.91
C VAL A 179 -4.78 -15.72 -7.00
N ILE A 180 -5.63 -14.78 -6.60
CA ILE A 180 -6.32 -13.85 -7.48
C ILE A 180 -5.95 -12.43 -7.05
N ASP A 181 -5.53 -11.59 -8.00
CA ASP A 181 -5.34 -10.16 -7.75
C ASP A 181 -6.71 -9.45 -7.70
N PRO A 182 -7.09 -8.81 -6.58
CA PRO A 182 -8.37 -8.09 -6.50
C PRO A 182 -8.43 -6.84 -7.39
N PHE A 183 -7.27 -6.30 -7.83
CA PHE A 183 -7.18 -5.15 -8.74
C PHE A 183 -7.21 -5.56 -10.22
N ASP A 184 -6.78 -6.78 -10.54
CA ASP A 184 -6.91 -7.35 -11.89
C ASP A 184 -7.24 -8.86 -11.84
N PRO A 185 -8.50 -9.22 -11.56
CA PRO A 185 -8.92 -10.62 -11.45
C PRO A 185 -8.97 -11.32 -12.82
N SER A 186 -8.77 -10.59 -13.92
CA SER A 186 -8.81 -11.18 -15.27
C SER A 186 -7.58 -12.05 -15.55
N ASP A 187 -6.50 -11.83 -14.80
CA ASP A 187 -5.17 -12.43 -14.99
C ASP A 187 -4.71 -12.41 -16.46
N THR A 188 -5.15 -11.38 -17.21
CA THR A 188 -4.72 -11.20 -18.59
C THR A 188 -3.29 -10.67 -18.59
N ALA A 189 -2.41 -11.19 -19.45
CA ALA A 189 -1.01 -10.76 -19.57
C ALA A 189 -0.82 -9.29 -19.99
N SER A 190 -1.90 -8.50 -20.10
CA SER A 190 -1.87 -7.07 -20.40
C SER A 190 -1.74 -6.25 -19.12
N CYS A 191 -0.73 -5.37 -19.12
CA CYS A 191 -0.54 -4.35 -18.09
C CYS A 191 -1.60 -3.25 -18.19
N GLY A 192 -1.98 -2.69 -17.04
CA GLY A 192 -2.86 -1.53 -16.96
C GLY A 192 -4.29 -1.93 -16.60
N GLY A 193 -4.77 -1.43 -15.46
CA GLY A 193 -6.03 -1.79 -14.78
C GLY A 193 -7.32 -1.46 -15.52
N GLY A 194 -7.45 -1.87 -16.78
CA GLY A 194 -8.68 -1.83 -17.57
C GLY A 194 -9.64 -3.00 -17.25
N ALA A 195 -9.22 -3.95 -16.42
CA ALA A 195 -10.09 -5.02 -15.91
C ALA A 195 -10.95 -4.51 -14.76
N ALA A 196 -12.20 -4.98 -14.66
CA ALA A 196 -13.02 -4.66 -13.50
C ALA A 196 -12.44 -5.30 -12.22
N GLN A 197 -12.36 -4.52 -11.15
CA GLN A 197 -11.83 -4.96 -9.86
C GLN A 197 -12.86 -5.83 -9.11
N LEU A 198 -12.42 -6.48 -8.04
CA LEU A 198 -13.30 -7.18 -7.09
C LEU A 198 -13.68 -6.33 -5.88
N TRP A 199 -13.26 -5.06 -5.83
CA TRP A 199 -13.63 -4.12 -4.79
C TRP A 199 -15.06 -3.60 -4.98
N ALA A 200 -15.82 -3.52 -3.89
CA ALA A 200 -17.19 -2.98 -3.84
C ALA A 200 -17.23 -1.54 -4.33
N ASP A 201 -16.31 -0.74 -3.81
CA ASP A 201 -16.02 0.60 -4.28
C ASP A 201 -14.68 0.54 -5.04
N PRO A 202 -14.65 0.84 -6.35
CA PRO A 202 -13.41 0.77 -7.14
C PRO A 202 -12.30 1.63 -6.53
N ILE A 203 -11.12 1.04 -6.36
CA ILE A 203 -9.95 1.69 -5.76
C ILE A 203 -8.99 2.07 -6.87
N THR A 204 -8.56 3.33 -6.89
CA THR A 204 -7.42 3.76 -7.72
C THR A 204 -6.19 3.86 -6.82
N PRO A 205 -5.32 2.84 -6.78
CA PRO A 205 -4.16 2.88 -5.92
C PRO A 205 -3.15 3.94 -6.38
N GLN A 206 -2.51 4.54 -5.40
CA GLN A 206 -1.40 5.44 -5.64
C GLN A 206 -0.12 4.64 -5.90
N MET A 207 0.45 4.78 -7.10
CA MET A 207 1.60 3.99 -7.56
C MET A 207 2.95 4.62 -7.18
N GLY A 208 3.13 4.81 -5.88
CA GLY A 208 4.25 5.49 -5.23
C GLY A 208 3.85 6.86 -4.66
N GLY A 209 4.49 7.26 -3.56
CA GLY A 209 4.02 8.40 -2.78
C GLY A 209 4.77 8.66 -1.49
N PHE A 210 4.31 9.64 -0.75
CA PHE A 210 4.71 9.89 0.64
C PHE A 210 3.84 9.08 1.60
N ILE A 211 4.48 8.56 2.63
CA ILE A 211 3.83 7.92 3.79
C ILE A 211 3.72 8.92 4.93
N SER A 212 4.78 9.68 5.17
CA SER A 212 4.85 10.69 6.21
C SER A 212 5.90 11.75 5.89
N ALA A 213 5.79 12.90 6.54
CA ALA A 213 6.75 13.98 6.44
C ALA A 213 6.77 14.78 7.75
N GLY A 214 7.91 15.40 8.04
CA GLY A 214 8.08 16.12 9.28
C GLY A 214 9.26 17.08 9.26
N PHE A 215 9.46 17.73 10.41
CA PHE A 215 10.63 18.54 10.71
C PHE A 215 11.47 17.90 11.80
N ALA A 216 12.77 18.21 11.78
CA ALA A 216 13.72 17.84 12.82
C ALA A 216 14.85 18.88 12.88
N ASP A 217 15.61 18.88 13.98
CA ASP A 217 16.76 19.76 14.16
C ASP A 217 18.08 19.18 13.62
N ALA A 218 18.04 17.92 13.17
CA ALA A 218 19.07 17.20 12.45
C ALA A 218 18.42 16.27 11.43
N ILE A 219 19.23 15.60 10.58
CA ILE A 219 18.70 14.53 9.74
C ILE A 219 18.27 13.38 10.66
N PRO A 220 16.99 12.97 10.67
CA PRO A 220 16.53 11.92 11.56
C PRO A 220 17.08 10.55 11.13
N ASP A 221 17.28 9.68 12.11
CA ASP A 221 17.61 8.29 11.86
C ASP A 221 16.43 7.56 11.23
N TYR A 222 16.71 6.61 10.33
CA TYR A 222 15.67 5.86 9.63
C TYR A 222 14.77 5.06 10.58
N ASP A 223 15.32 4.56 11.69
CA ASP A 223 14.52 3.85 12.70
C ASP A 223 13.58 4.80 13.47
N ALA A 224 13.95 6.06 13.69
CA ALA A 224 13.05 7.06 14.28
C ALA A 224 11.88 7.39 13.35
N ILE A 225 12.13 7.46 12.03
CA ILE A 225 11.07 7.64 11.03
C ILE A 225 10.09 6.48 11.07
N LYS A 226 10.58 5.23 11.03
CA LYS A 226 9.72 4.04 11.11
C LYS A 226 8.99 3.91 12.46
N ALA A 227 9.55 4.47 13.52
CA ALA A 227 8.95 4.47 14.84
C ALA A 227 7.85 5.54 15.01
N GLY A 228 7.74 6.51 14.10
CA GLY A 228 6.83 7.66 14.25
C GLY A 228 7.41 8.80 15.10
N THR A 229 8.64 8.67 15.61
CA THR A 229 9.23 9.59 16.60
C THR A 229 10.16 10.65 16.01
N ALA A 230 10.29 10.69 14.67
CA ALA A 230 11.19 11.61 13.98
C ALA A 230 10.65 13.04 13.85
N ASP A 231 9.34 13.25 13.90
CA ASP A 231 8.74 14.57 13.72
C ASP A 231 8.83 15.41 14.99
N ALA A 232 9.30 16.65 14.86
CA ALA A 232 9.38 17.59 15.95
C ALA A 232 8.10 18.42 16.05
N ALA A 233 7.37 18.28 17.16
CA ALA A 233 6.20 19.11 17.44
C ALA A 233 6.53 20.62 17.49
N SER A 234 7.72 20.97 17.97
CA SER A 234 8.27 22.32 17.98
C SER A 234 9.79 22.27 18.05
N LEU A 235 10.45 23.32 17.56
CA LEU A 235 11.91 23.46 17.60
C LEU A 235 12.30 24.82 18.19
N SER A 236 13.48 24.91 18.81
CA SER A 236 13.93 26.21 19.29
C SER A 236 14.46 27.08 18.17
N ALA A 237 13.97 28.31 18.02
CA ALA A 237 14.47 29.20 16.97
C ALA A 237 15.95 29.56 17.15
N ARG A 238 16.45 29.51 18.39
CA ARG A 238 17.84 29.86 18.72
C ARG A 238 18.75 28.67 18.99
N GLN A 239 18.22 27.59 19.56
CA GLN A 239 19.04 26.47 20.03
C GLN A 239 19.09 25.30 19.05
N ALA A 240 18.09 25.14 18.17
CA ALA A 240 18.14 24.09 17.16
C ALA A 240 19.39 24.29 16.29
N PRO A 241 20.24 23.27 16.06
CA PRO A 241 21.45 23.41 15.24
C PRO A 241 21.14 23.55 13.74
N ALA A 242 20.01 23.01 13.28
CA ALA A 242 19.51 23.16 11.93
C ALA A 242 17.98 23.14 11.91
N LEU A 243 17.42 23.49 10.76
CA LEU A 243 16.02 23.24 10.42
C LEU A 243 16.01 22.28 9.22
N VAL A 244 15.57 21.05 9.45
CA VAL A 244 15.55 19.96 8.47
C VAL A 244 14.10 19.55 8.23
N VAL A 245 13.69 19.51 6.96
CA VAL A 245 12.46 18.86 6.54
C VAL A 245 12.81 17.48 6.00
N TRP A 246 11.98 16.48 6.29
CA TRP A 246 12.15 15.11 5.85
C TRP A 246 10.84 14.52 5.35
N GLY A 247 10.94 13.53 4.46
CA GLY A 247 9.82 12.76 3.94
C GLY A 247 10.18 11.29 3.83
N PHE A 248 9.23 10.44 4.19
CA PHE A 248 9.28 8.99 4.01
C PHE A 248 8.35 8.60 2.87
N LEU A 249 8.83 7.77 1.95
CA LEU A 249 8.18 7.48 0.68
C LEU A 249 8.18 5.99 0.39
N PHE A 250 7.28 5.59 -0.49
CA PHE A 250 7.26 4.28 -1.13
C PHE A 250 7.19 4.39 -2.65
N GLY A 251 7.61 3.33 -3.35
CA GLY A 251 7.43 3.22 -4.80
C GLY A 251 8.20 4.24 -5.63
N GLY A 252 9.32 4.74 -5.11
CA GLY A 252 10.21 5.62 -5.87
C GLY A 252 10.89 4.86 -7.00
N GLN A 253 10.95 5.46 -8.19
CA GLN A 253 11.57 4.87 -9.39
C GLN A 253 12.84 5.64 -9.78
N ALA A 254 13.77 4.94 -10.44
CA ALA A 254 14.94 5.58 -11.02
C ALA A 254 14.51 6.72 -11.97
N GLY A 255 15.07 7.91 -11.79
CA GLY A 255 14.73 9.11 -12.54
C GLY A 255 13.62 9.97 -11.93
N ASP A 256 12.88 9.48 -10.93
CA ASP A 256 11.92 10.31 -10.19
C ASP A 256 12.65 11.50 -9.52
N GLN A 257 11.97 12.63 -9.41
CA GLN A 257 12.46 13.81 -8.72
C GLN A 257 11.71 14.00 -7.41
N VAL A 258 12.46 14.10 -6.31
CA VAL A 258 11.93 14.42 -4.99
C VAL A 258 12.38 15.84 -4.63
N ARG A 259 11.43 16.75 -4.44
CA ARG A 259 11.68 18.12 -3.99
C ARG A 259 11.28 18.26 -2.54
N LEU A 260 12.15 18.87 -1.74
CA LEU A 260 11.88 19.26 -0.36
C LEU A 260 12.11 20.77 -0.26
N SER A 261 11.14 21.51 0.26
CA SER A 261 11.28 22.95 0.48
C SER A 261 10.78 23.37 1.85
N ILE A 262 11.32 24.48 2.35
CA ILE A 262 10.97 25.08 3.64
C ILE A 262 10.63 26.55 3.38
N THR A 263 9.44 26.94 3.80
CA THR A 263 8.93 28.31 3.74
C THR A 263 8.83 28.87 5.16
N GLY A 264 9.39 30.07 5.36
CA GLY A 264 9.38 30.77 6.64
C GLY A 264 8.05 31.46 6.96
N PRO A 265 7.92 32.02 8.18
CA PRO A 265 6.69 32.68 8.64
C PRO A 265 6.26 33.89 7.80
N ASP A 266 7.21 34.52 7.08
CA ASP A 266 6.99 35.65 6.18
C ASP A 266 6.58 35.22 4.76
N GLY A 267 6.48 33.92 4.50
CA GLY A 267 6.18 33.34 3.20
C GLY A 267 7.40 33.21 2.28
N ALA A 268 8.61 33.54 2.74
CA ALA A 268 9.81 33.37 1.94
C ALA A 268 10.28 31.91 1.95
N VAL A 269 10.58 31.34 0.77
CA VAL A 269 11.25 30.05 0.67
C VAL A 269 12.70 30.20 1.12
N ILE A 270 13.04 29.60 2.26
CA ILE A 270 14.38 29.72 2.87
C ILE A 270 15.30 28.55 2.51
N HIS A 271 14.73 27.46 1.98
CA HIS A 271 15.41 26.27 1.53
C HIS A 271 14.57 25.55 0.47
N SER A 272 15.21 25.04 -0.59
CA SER A 272 14.58 24.17 -1.59
C SER A 272 15.66 23.30 -2.22
N GLN A 273 15.47 21.98 -2.18
CA GLN A 273 16.36 21.01 -2.79
C GLN A 273 15.55 20.00 -3.60
N THR A 274 16.00 19.74 -4.84
CA THR A 274 15.49 18.65 -5.67
C THR A 274 16.56 17.59 -5.81
N THR A 275 16.17 16.33 -5.59
CA THR A 275 17.04 15.16 -5.73
C THR A 275 16.45 14.21 -6.75
N THR A 276 17.26 13.77 -7.71
CA THR A 276 16.88 12.69 -8.62
C THR A 276 17.19 11.34 -7.99
N LEU A 277 16.24 10.40 -8.03
CA LEU A 277 16.45 9.04 -7.55
C LEU A 277 17.31 8.27 -8.55
N GLU A 278 18.43 7.71 -8.10
CA GLU A 278 19.34 6.95 -8.96
C GLU A 278 18.87 5.50 -9.22
N ARG A 279 17.96 5.00 -8.37
CA ARG A 279 17.46 3.63 -8.41
C ARG A 279 16.01 3.55 -7.95
N THR A 280 15.33 2.49 -8.40
CA THR A 280 14.01 2.13 -7.91
C THR A 280 14.11 1.56 -6.49
N GLN A 281 13.21 1.99 -5.60
CA GLN A 281 13.18 1.63 -4.19
C GLN A 281 11.73 1.44 -3.72
N ILE A 282 11.46 0.32 -3.04
CA ILE A 282 10.15 0.05 -2.43
C ILE A 282 9.87 1.02 -1.29
N GLN A 283 10.88 1.33 -0.48
CA GLN A 283 10.85 2.34 0.56
C GLN A 283 12.11 3.20 0.48
N LEU A 284 11.95 4.49 0.77
CA LEU A 284 13.05 5.44 0.83
C LEU A 284 12.68 6.62 1.72
N PHE A 285 13.68 7.26 2.31
CA PHE A 285 13.51 8.57 2.95
C PHE A 285 14.39 9.61 2.29
N ARG A 286 13.98 10.87 2.33
CA ARG A 286 14.78 12.03 1.93
C ARG A 286 14.68 13.08 3.01
N ALA A 287 15.78 13.75 3.29
CA ALA A 287 15.86 14.85 4.23
C ALA A 287 16.75 15.94 3.65
N SER A 288 16.37 17.20 3.88
CA SER A 288 17.19 18.34 3.50
C SER A 288 16.84 19.53 4.38
N GLY A 289 17.78 20.45 4.51
CA GLY A 289 17.56 21.60 5.36
C GLY A 289 18.74 22.54 5.39
N ARG A 290 18.69 23.45 6.35
CA ARG A 290 19.68 24.52 6.49
C ARG A 290 20.14 24.60 7.94
N ARG A 291 21.44 24.81 8.14
CA ARG A 291 22.01 25.11 9.47
C ARG A 291 21.46 26.43 9.98
N THR A 292 21.30 26.52 11.29
CA THR A 292 20.80 27.73 11.95
C THR A 292 21.70 28.92 11.63
N PRO A 293 21.13 30.03 11.13
CA PRO A 293 21.92 31.20 10.79
C PRO A 293 22.42 31.91 12.06
N PRO A 294 23.47 32.74 11.99
CA PRO A 294 24.06 33.39 13.17
C PRO A 294 23.08 34.19 14.04
N GLN A 295 22.05 34.78 13.44
CA GLN A 295 20.99 35.53 14.11
C GLN A 295 19.88 34.66 14.72
N GLY A 296 19.92 33.34 14.51
CA GLY A 296 18.82 32.42 14.80
C GLY A 296 17.72 32.48 13.74
N TRP A 297 16.74 31.59 13.88
CA TRP A 297 15.54 31.60 13.07
C TRP A 297 14.56 32.69 13.55
N GLN A 298 13.65 33.09 12.67
CA GLN A 298 12.50 33.88 13.07
C GLN A 298 11.52 32.97 13.81
N ALA A 299 11.05 33.36 14.99
CA ALA A 299 10.00 32.60 15.67
C ALA A 299 8.69 32.61 14.86
N GLY A 300 7.97 31.50 14.87
CA GLY A 300 6.70 31.35 14.16
C GLY A 300 6.57 30.04 13.37
N PRO A 301 5.51 29.93 12.55
CA PRO A 301 5.23 28.72 11.77
C PRO A 301 6.15 28.62 10.55
N TYR A 302 6.70 27.43 10.33
CA TYR A 302 7.38 27.05 9.10
C TYR A 302 6.58 25.97 8.38
N LEU A 303 6.53 26.07 7.06
CA LEU A 303 5.88 25.10 6.17
C LEU A 303 6.94 24.30 5.43
N GLY A 304 6.85 22.98 5.54
CA GLY A 304 7.56 22.02 4.70
C GLY A 304 6.66 21.60 3.56
N ASP A 305 7.15 21.73 2.33
CA ASP A 305 6.43 21.31 1.13
C ASP A 305 7.29 20.31 0.35
N LEU A 306 6.76 19.10 0.17
CA LEU A 306 7.47 18.00 -0.46
C LEU A 306 6.70 17.48 -1.67
N THR A 307 7.39 17.27 -2.79
CA THR A 307 6.81 16.71 -4.01
C THR A 307 7.60 15.52 -4.52
N LEU A 308 6.89 14.56 -5.10
CA LEU A 308 7.42 13.45 -5.88
C LEU A 308 6.92 13.60 -7.32
N GLU A 309 7.83 13.68 -8.28
CA GLU A 309 7.52 13.81 -9.71
C GLU A 309 8.15 12.67 -10.52
N ARG A 310 7.42 12.15 -11.49
CA ARG A 310 7.86 11.09 -12.42
C ARG A 310 7.66 11.55 -13.85
N GLY A 311 8.75 11.65 -14.62
CA GLY A 311 8.68 12.12 -16.01
C GLY A 311 8.04 13.51 -16.16
N GLY A 312 8.15 14.39 -15.15
CA GLY A 312 7.53 15.72 -15.12
C GLY A 312 6.06 15.74 -14.70
N THR A 313 5.47 14.60 -14.33
CA THR A 313 4.12 14.51 -13.75
C THR A 313 4.22 14.44 -12.24
N LEU A 314 3.43 15.26 -11.53
CA LEU A 314 3.31 15.17 -10.08
C LEU A 314 2.64 13.84 -9.72
N ILE A 315 3.37 13.00 -8.98
CA ILE A 315 2.87 11.74 -8.44
C ILE A 315 2.22 11.97 -7.08
N ASP A 316 2.88 12.74 -6.22
CA ASP A 316 2.36 13.03 -4.89
C ASP A 316 2.95 14.34 -4.32
N ARG A 317 2.22 14.93 -3.37
CA ARG A 317 2.64 16.10 -2.61
C ARG A 317 2.14 15.97 -1.17
N ILE A 318 3.05 16.16 -0.21
CA ILE A 318 2.73 16.22 1.22
C ILE A 318 3.24 17.54 1.81
N GLU A 319 2.45 18.12 2.69
CA GLU A 319 2.80 19.31 3.45
C GLU A 319 2.92 18.97 4.95
N THR A 320 3.90 19.57 5.62
CA THR A 320 4.12 19.43 7.06
C THR A 320 4.47 20.78 7.67
N ARG A 321 4.35 20.94 8.99
CA ARG A 321 4.55 22.23 9.66
C ARG A 321 5.28 22.05 10.98
N VAL A 322 6.06 23.05 11.35
CA VAL A 322 6.69 23.12 12.67
C VAL A 322 6.61 24.53 13.22
N MET A 323 6.44 24.64 14.54
CA MET A 323 6.52 25.90 15.26
C MET A 323 7.93 26.11 15.81
N LEU A 324 8.51 27.27 15.53
CA LEU A 324 9.76 27.70 16.15
C LEU A 324 9.50 28.74 17.26
N ASP A 325 10.05 28.48 18.45
CA ASP A 325 9.87 29.30 19.67
C ASP A 325 10.74 30.56 19.78
#